data_AF-A0A6L8C259-F1
#
_entry.id   AF-A0A6L8C259-F1
#
_cell.length_a   1.000
_cell.length_b   1.000
_cell.length_c   1.000
_cell.angle_alpha   90.00
_cell.angle_beta   90.00
_cell.angle_gamma   90.00
#
_symmetry.space_group_name_H-M   'P 1'
#
loop_
_entity.id
_entity.type
_entity.pdbx_description
1 polymer ?
#
loop_
_entity_poly.entity_id
_entity_poly.type
_entity_poly.pdbx_seq_one_letter_code
_entity_poly.pdbx_strand_id
1 'polypeptide(L)'
;IGTSSIRRQKQILNANPEVAVVEIRGNIDSRIGKWETGEVDGIVLAAAGLNRMGIWDIPRYEIPVETCLPAPSQGVICLETHKDEEWLNLFIEGISHNPTKIQATTERYFLNTLEGSCELPVGALAEIKGSNITLTGEFFSEKRGELLRGMKTAPIASHLDLGRELAESLLSRE
;
A
#
# COMPACT_ATOMS: atom_id res chain seq x y z
N ILE A 1 -0.71 -11.38 16.58
CA ILE A 1 -0.04 -10.42 15.66
C ILE A 1 -0.67 -9.02 15.78
N GLY A 2 0.13 -7.99 16.04
CA GLY A 2 -0.32 -6.62 16.24
C GLY A 2 -0.34 -5.77 14.95
N THR A 3 -1.51 -5.25 14.58
CA THR A 3 -1.68 -4.22 13.52
C THR A 3 -3.05 -3.55 13.60
N SER A 4 -3.10 -2.21 13.48
CA SER A 4 -4.36 -1.45 13.32
C SER A 4 -4.73 -1.15 11.86
N SER A 5 -4.00 -1.69 10.88
CA SER A 5 -4.37 -1.56 9.47
C SER A 5 -5.36 -2.66 9.09
N ILE A 6 -6.61 -2.30 8.79
CA ILE A 6 -7.64 -3.26 8.38
C ILE A 6 -7.19 -4.03 7.12
N ARG A 7 -6.54 -3.36 6.16
CA ARG A 7 -5.89 -4.02 5.00
C ARG A 7 -5.00 -5.18 5.42
N ARG A 8 -4.05 -4.93 6.33
CA ARG A 8 -3.14 -5.98 6.83
C ARG A 8 -3.90 -7.06 7.58
N GLN A 9 -4.89 -6.70 8.40
CA GLN A 9 -5.70 -7.67 9.13
C GLN A 9 -6.38 -8.65 8.17
N LYS A 10 -7.10 -8.14 7.15
CA LYS A 10 -7.80 -8.97 6.15
C LYS A 10 -6.83 -9.85 5.35
N GLN A 11 -5.68 -9.30 4.92
CA GLN A 11 -4.66 -10.06 4.19
C GLN A 11 -4.00 -11.15 5.02
N ILE A 12 -3.66 -10.87 6.28
CA ILE A 12 -3.07 -11.85 7.19
C ILE A 12 -4.06 -12.98 7.49
N LEU A 13 -5.32 -12.64 7.81
CA LEU A 13 -6.35 -13.63 8.10
C LEU A 13 -6.71 -14.48 6.87
N ASN A 14 -6.65 -13.90 5.67
CA ASN A 14 -6.81 -14.65 4.42
C ASN A 14 -5.65 -15.65 4.19
N ALA A 15 -4.42 -15.26 4.55
CA ALA A 15 -3.25 -16.14 4.42
C ALA A 15 -3.17 -17.21 5.52
N ASN A 16 -3.59 -16.88 6.74
CA ASN A 16 -3.65 -17.80 7.86
C ASN A 16 -4.81 -17.43 8.83
N PRO A 17 -5.96 -18.11 8.74
CA PRO A 17 -7.12 -17.85 9.59
C PRO A 17 -6.92 -18.16 11.08
N GLU A 18 -5.91 -18.95 11.45
CA GLU A 18 -5.66 -19.35 12.85
C GLU A 18 -4.93 -18.27 13.65
N VAL A 19 -4.40 -17.24 12.98
CA VAL A 19 -3.67 -16.15 13.66
C VAL A 19 -4.65 -15.18 14.32
N ALA A 20 -4.46 -14.95 15.62
CA ALA A 20 -5.12 -13.85 16.30
C ALA A 20 -4.49 -12.50 15.89
N VAL A 21 -5.29 -11.61 15.30
CA VAL A 21 -4.87 -10.24 14.97
C VAL A 21 -5.47 -9.27 15.98
N VAL A 22 -4.60 -8.46 16.60
CA VAL A 22 -4.99 -7.49 17.63
C VAL A 22 -4.59 -6.08 17.21
N GLU A 23 -5.40 -5.10 17.58
CA GLU A 23 -5.08 -3.70 17.28
C GLU A 23 -3.96 -3.18 18.18
N ILE A 24 -2.97 -2.53 17.57
CA ILE A 24 -1.94 -1.78 18.29
C ILE A 24 -1.77 -0.39 17.67
N ARG A 25 -1.84 0.62 18.53
CA ARG A 25 -1.58 2.02 18.20
C ARG A 25 -0.29 2.49 18.86
N GLY A 26 0.26 3.57 18.32
CA GLY A 26 1.57 4.12 18.70
C GLY A 26 2.43 4.45 17.49
N ASN A 27 3.55 5.13 17.73
CA ASN A 27 4.63 5.29 16.76
C ASN A 27 5.40 3.94 16.61
N ILE A 28 6.49 3.94 15.85
CA ILE A 28 7.27 2.71 15.63
C ILE A 28 7.83 2.19 16.95
N ASP A 29 8.46 3.06 17.76
CA ASP A 29 9.13 2.67 19.00
C ASP A 29 8.15 2.06 20.01
N SER A 30 6.99 2.68 20.22
CA SER A 30 6.01 2.13 21.18
C SER A 30 5.33 0.85 20.69
N ARG A 31 5.28 0.62 19.37
CA ARG A 31 4.82 -0.67 18.83
C ARG A 31 5.87 -1.77 19.00
N ILE A 32 7.15 -1.44 18.81
CA ILE A 32 8.27 -2.37 19.08
C ILE A 32 8.28 -2.72 20.57
N GLY A 33 8.12 -1.73 21.45
CA GLY A 33 8.04 -1.97 22.90
C GLY A 33 6.95 -2.96 23.29
N LYS A 34 5.75 -2.89 22.68
CA LYS A 34 4.65 -3.86 22.93
C LYS A 34 5.00 -5.29 22.52
N TRP A 35 5.80 -5.44 21.47
CA TRP A 35 6.30 -6.75 21.07
C TRP A 35 7.38 -7.24 22.05
N GLU A 36 8.30 -6.37 22.45
CA GLU A 36 9.36 -6.69 23.43
C GLU A 36 8.81 -7.06 24.81
N THR A 37 7.72 -6.42 25.25
CA THR A 37 7.04 -6.74 26.52
C THR A 37 6.18 -8.00 26.46
N GLY A 38 6.01 -8.59 25.27
CA GLY A 38 5.18 -9.78 25.07
C GLY A 38 3.67 -9.52 25.06
N GLU A 39 3.21 -8.26 24.90
CA GLU A 39 1.79 -7.98 24.68
C GLU A 39 1.28 -8.57 23.35
N VAL A 40 2.18 -8.78 22.38
CA VAL A 40 1.92 -9.42 21.10
C VAL A 40 3.11 -10.28 20.66
N ASP A 41 2.83 -11.41 20.00
CA ASP A 41 3.89 -12.32 19.49
C ASP A 41 4.69 -11.76 18.31
N GLY A 42 4.15 -10.73 17.64
CA GLY A 42 4.76 -10.09 16.48
C GLY A 42 3.95 -8.92 15.98
N ILE A 43 4.59 -8.00 15.27
CA ILE A 43 3.97 -6.78 14.72
C ILE A 43 4.25 -6.67 13.23
N VAL A 44 3.36 -5.97 12.51
CA VAL A 44 3.57 -5.69 11.08
C VAL A 44 3.82 -4.20 10.87
N LEU A 45 4.99 -3.88 10.34
CA LEU A 45 5.44 -2.52 10.02
C LEU A 45 5.84 -2.41 8.55
N ALA A 46 5.83 -1.19 8.01
CA ALA A 46 6.37 -0.95 6.68
C ALA A 46 7.90 -0.93 6.75
N ALA A 47 8.57 -1.71 5.89
CA ALA A 47 10.04 -1.76 5.82
C ALA A 47 10.65 -0.36 5.62
N ALA A 48 10.04 0.49 4.79
CA ALA A 48 10.48 1.86 4.56
C ALA A 48 10.56 2.70 5.86
N GLY A 49 9.64 2.49 6.81
CA GLY A 49 9.65 3.18 8.10
C GLY A 49 10.85 2.75 8.96
N LEU A 50 11.11 1.45 9.04
CA LEU A 50 12.26 0.90 9.77
C LEU A 50 13.58 1.38 9.17
N ASN A 51 13.70 1.33 7.84
CA ASN A 51 14.91 1.73 7.12
C ASN A 51 15.24 3.21 7.34
N ARG A 52 14.23 4.10 7.31
CA ARG A 52 14.41 5.54 7.55
C ARG A 52 14.81 5.86 8.98
N MET A 53 14.31 5.10 9.94
CA MET A 53 14.65 5.25 11.35
C MET A 53 15.99 4.61 11.71
N GLY A 54 16.63 3.89 10.78
CA GLY A 54 17.87 3.19 11.05
C GLY A 54 17.71 2.00 12.00
N ILE A 55 16.53 1.39 12.06
CA ILE A 55 16.24 0.24 12.92
C ILE A 55 16.54 -1.04 12.14
N TRP A 56 17.70 -1.65 12.39
CA TRP A 56 18.19 -2.84 11.68
C TRP A 56 18.27 -4.08 12.57
N ASP A 57 18.53 -3.89 13.86
CA ASP A 57 18.92 -4.96 14.80
C ASP A 57 17.73 -5.66 15.47
N ILE A 58 16.57 -5.66 14.82
CA ILE A 58 15.39 -6.39 15.29
C ILE A 58 15.17 -7.64 14.41
N PRO A 59 14.85 -8.80 15.01
CA PRO A 59 14.38 -9.96 14.26
C PRO A 59 13.18 -9.59 13.40
N ARG A 60 13.32 -9.72 12.08
CA ARG A 60 12.27 -9.36 11.14
C ARG A 60 12.31 -10.24 9.90
N TYR A 61 11.15 -10.41 9.30
CA TYR A 61 10.95 -11.15 8.07
C TYR A 61 10.23 -10.24 7.07
N GLU A 62 10.66 -10.29 5.82
CA GLU A 62 9.91 -9.65 4.75
C GLU A 62 8.64 -10.45 4.47
N ILE A 63 7.50 -9.76 4.40
CA ILE A 63 6.24 -10.39 4.03
C ILE A 63 6.12 -10.32 2.50
N PRO A 64 5.97 -11.45 1.80
CA PRO A 64 5.79 -11.46 0.35
C PRO A 64 4.59 -10.61 -0.08
N VAL A 65 4.70 -9.98 -1.25
CA VAL A 65 3.65 -9.13 -1.83
C VAL A 65 2.36 -9.93 -2.07
N GLU A 66 2.51 -11.21 -2.39
CA GLU A 66 1.42 -12.16 -2.58
C GLU A 66 0.64 -12.39 -1.28
N THR A 67 1.32 -12.32 -0.12
CA THR A 67 0.70 -12.45 1.19
C THR A 67 0.11 -11.14 1.68
N CYS A 68 0.83 -10.03 1.53
CA CYS A 68 0.40 -8.72 2.04
C CYS A 68 0.74 -7.61 1.04
N LEU A 69 -0.14 -7.43 0.04
CA LEU A 69 -0.02 -6.37 -0.96
C LEU A 69 0.01 -5.00 -0.25
N PRO A 70 1.02 -4.14 -0.51
CA PRO A 70 1.22 -2.91 0.24
C PRO A 70 0.04 -1.94 0.11
N ALA A 71 -0.03 -0.98 1.02
CA ALA A 71 -0.95 0.15 0.85
C ALA A 71 -0.54 0.95 -0.41
N PRO A 72 -1.49 1.57 -1.13
CA PRO A 72 -1.17 2.49 -2.21
C PRO A 72 -0.12 3.52 -1.75
N SER A 73 0.93 3.69 -2.55
CA SER A 73 2.07 4.58 -2.32
C SER A 73 2.89 4.28 -1.05
N GLN A 74 2.84 3.07 -0.50
CA GLN A 74 3.64 2.71 0.68
C GLN A 74 5.14 2.89 0.40
N GLY A 75 5.80 3.73 1.20
CA GLY A 75 7.23 4.02 1.06
C GLY A 75 7.53 5.23 0.18
N VAL A 76 6.55 5.84 -0.48
CA VAL A 76 6.72 7.10 -1.21
C VAL A 76 6.72 8.29 -0.23
N ILE A 77 7.55 9.30 -0.49
CA ILE A 77 7.48 10.62 0.16
C ILE A 77 6.94 11.59 -0.90
N CYS A 78 5.92 12.34 -0.52
CA CYS A 78 5.32 13.38 -1.34
C CYS A 78 5.62 14.75 -0.74
N LEU A 79 5.81 15.75 -1.59
CA LEU A 79 5.86 17.16 -1.18
C LEU A 79 4.55 17.81 -1.65
N GLU A 80 3.86 18.48 -0.74
CA GLU A 80 2.64 19.23 -1.04
C GLU A 80 2.94 20.72 -1.00
N THR A 81 2.45 21.44 -2.01
CA THR A 81 2.65 22.88 -2.18
C THR A 81 1.37 23.53 -2.69
N HIS A 82 1.29 24.84 -2.51
CA HIS A 82 0.19 25.60 -3.09
C HIS A 82 0.33 25.63 -4.63
N LYS A 83 -0.78 25.39 -5.34
CA LYS A 83 -0.81 25.31 -6.80
C LYS A 83 -0.31 26.59 -7.49
N ASP A 84 -0.46 27.74 -6.83
CA ASP A 84 -0.10 29.06 -7.38
C ASP A 84 1.36 29.46 -7.10
N GLU A 85 2.15 28.63 -6.39
CA GLU A 85 3.58 28.86 -6.14
C GLU A 85 4.45 28.33 -7.29
N GLU A 86 4.41 29.00 -8.43
CA GLU A 86 5.04 28.54 -9.69
C GLU A 86 6.50 28.14 -9.56
N TRP A 87 7.33 28.99 -8.94
CA TRP A 87 8.76 28.72 -8.77
C TRP A 87 9.01 27.45 -7.94
N LEU A 88 8.26 27.29 -6.84
CA LEU A 88 8.39 26.14 -5.96
C LEU A 88 7.94 24.85 -6.67
N ASN A 89 6.87 24.92 -7.44
CA ASN A 89 6.36 23.78 -8.21
C ASN A 89 7.37 23.33 -9.30
N LEU A 90 8.01 24.29 -9.99
CA LEU A 90 9.10 23.99 -10.93
C LEU A 90 10.31 23.34 -10.24
N PHE A 91 10.69 23.85 -9.07
CA PHE A 91 11.79 23.28 -8.29
C PHE A 91 11.49 21.84 -7.85
N ILE A 92 10.29 21.58 -7.33
CA ILE A 92 9.87 20.24 -6.88
C ILE A 92 9.82 19.25 -8.05
N GLU A 93 9.34 19.67 -9.22
CA GLU A 93 9.35 18.83 -10.40
C GLU A 93 10.78 18.42 -10.78
N GLY A 94 11.75 19.34 -10.65
CA GLY A 94 13.16 19.08 -10.93
C GLY A 94 13.84 18.07 -10.00
N ILE A 95 13.35 17.91 -8.77
CA ILE A 95 13.88 16.92 -7.80
C ILE A 95 13.02 15.64 -7.71
N SER A 96 11.93 15.57 -8.47
CA SER A 96 11.00 14.44 -8.44
C SER A 96 11.57 13.22 -9.16
N HIS A 97 11.33 12.04 -8.59
CA HIS A 97 11.66 10.78 -9.25
C HIS A 97 10.48 10.32 -10.13
N ASN A 98 10.58 10.58 -11.44
CA ASN A 98 9.48 10.36 -12.40
C ASN A 98 8.91 8.92 -12.39
N PRO A 99 9.71 7.84 -12.36
CA PRO A 99 9.16 6.48 -12.26
C PRO A 99 8.29 6.27 -11.01
N THR A 100 8.75 6.74 -9.84
CA THR A 100 7.97 6.64 -8.60
C THR A 100 6.70 7.49 -8.66
N LYS A 101 6.76 8.68 -9.27
CA LYS A 101 5.57 9.52 -9.50
C LYS A 101 4.53 8.76 -10.31
N ILE A 102 4.92 8.16 -11.45
CA ILE A 102 4.04 7.35 -12.29
C ILE A 102 3.42 6.18 -11.52
N GLN A 103 4.24 5.39 -10.82
CA GLN A 103 3.77 4.23 -10.03
C GLN A 103 2.77 4.65 -8.94
N ALA A 104 3.12 5.66 -8.15
CA ALA A 104 2.27 6.18 -7.08
C ALA A 104 0.96 6.76 -7.64
N THR A 105 1.01 7.50 -8.75
CA THR A 105 -0.19 8.01 -9.41
C THR A 105 -1.09 6.87 -9.89
N THR A 106 -0.55 5.83 -10.52
CA THR A 106 -1.35 4.67 -10.95
C THR A 106 -2.03 3.97 -9.78
N GLU A 107 -1.32 3.73 -8.69
CA GLU A 107 -1.87 3.14 -7.46
C GLU A 107 -2.97 4.03 -6.84
N ARG A 108 -2.78 5.35 -6.85
CA ARG A 108 -3.79 6.30 -6.37
C ARG A 108 -5.01 6.37 -7.26
N TYR A 109 -4.86 6.28 -8.59
CA TYR A 109 -6.01 6.22 -9.50
C TYR A 109 -6.85 4.97 -9.27
N PHE A 110 -6.19 3.82 -9.03
CA PHE A 110 -6.87 2.59 -8.61
C PHE A 110 -7.64 2.77 -7.30
N LEU A 111 -6.98 3.31 -6.26
CA LEU A 111 -7.61 3.60 -4.98
C LEU A 111 -8.82 4.54 -5.14
N ASN A 112 -8.65 5.69 -5.79
CA ASN A 112 -9.72 6.67 -5.99
C ASN A 112 -10.91 6.11 -6.78
N THR A 113 -10.68 5.15 -7.69
CA THR A 113 -11.75 4.51 -8.47
C THR A 113 -12.52 3.50 -7.62
N LEU A 114 -11.86 2.84 -6.66
CA LEU A 114 -12.52 1.98 -5.68
C LEU A 114 -13.26 2.78 -4.60
N GLU A 115 -12.83 4.02 -4.32
CA GLU A 115 -13.31 4.89 -3.24
C GLU A 115 -14.73 5.46 -3.47
N GLY A 116 -15.70 4.57 -3.54
CA GLY A 116 -17.05 4.82 -3.04
C GLY A 116 -17.13 4.90 -1.51
N SER A 117 -16.05 4.60 -0.76
CA SER A 117 -15.93 4.87 0.69
C SER A 117 -14.46 4.81 1.20
N CYS A 118 -14.07 5.73 2.07
CA CYS A 118 -12.73 5.88 2.68
C CYS A 118 -12.28 4.73 3.61
N GLU A 119 -13.06 3.65 3.73
CA GLU A 119 -12.85 2.59 4.73
C GLU A 119 -12.44 1.24 4.11
N LEU A 120 -12.34 1.17 2.78
CA LEU A 120 -12.05 -0.08 2.09
C LEU A 120 -10.62 -0.59 2.39
N PRO A 121 -10.46 -1.87 2.78
CA PRO A 121 -9.14 -2.49 2.98
C PRO A 121 -8.42 -2.73 1.64
N VAL A 122 -7.81 -1.68 1.08
CA VAL A 122 -7.23 -1.69 -0.28
C VAL A 122 -5.71 -1.86 -0.28
N GLY A 123 -5.19 -2.79 -1.06
CA GLY A 123 -3.77 -2.88 -1.42
C GLY A 123 -3.53 -2.57 -2.91
N ALA A 124 -2.40 -1.94 -3.21
CA ALA A 124 -1.97 -1.69 -4.60
C ALA A 124 -0.45 -1.63 -4.70
N LEU A 125 0.08 -2.15 -5.80
CA LEU A 125 1.50 -2.03 -6.16
C LEU A 125 1.63 -1.91 -7.68
N ALA A 126 2.27 -0.83 -8.13
CA ALA A 126 2.60 -0.61 -9.52
C ALA A 126 4.10 -0.78 -9.77
N GLU A 127 4.47 -1.60 -10.74
CA GLU A 127 5.85 -1.92 -11.08
C GLU A 127 6.13 -1.58 -12.54
N ILE A 128 7.19 -0.82 -12.80
CA ILE A 128 7.64 -0.49 -14.15
C ILE A 128 8.74 -1.46 -14.58
N LYS A 129 8.56 -2.09 -15.75
CA LYS A 129 9.58 -2.94 -16.41
C LYS A 129 9.66 -2.58 -17.90
N GLY A 130 10.78 -1.98 -18.30
CA GLY A 130 10.97 -1.49 -19.66
C GLY A 130 9.96 -0.38 -20.00
N SER A 131 9.16 -0.57 -21.04
CA SER A 131 8.14 0.38 -21.50
C SER A 131 6.75 0.13 -20.89
N ASN A 132 6.62 -0.85 -20.00
CA ASN A 132 5.35 -1.28 -19.46
C ASN A 132 5.28 -1.05 -17.94
N ILE A 133 4.05 -0.88 -17.47
CA ILE A 133 3.69 -0.80 -16.06
C ILE A 133 2.67 -1.90 -15.75
N THR A 134 2.92 -2.65 -14.69
CA THR A 134 2.01 -3.67 -14.16
C THR A 134 1.45 -3.16 -12.85
N LEU A 135 0.13 -3.11 -12.73
CA LEU A 135 -0.57 -2.81 -11.50
C LEU A 135 -1.18 -4.10 -10.95
N THR A 136 -0.82 -4.43 -9.70
CA THR A 136 -1.53 -5.41 -8.88
C THR A 136 -2.38 -4.67 -7.88
N GLY A 137 -3.66 -5.02 -7.79
CA GLY A 137 -4.64 -4.37 -6.93
C GLY A 137 -5.50 -5.40 -6.20
N GLU A 138 -5.88 -5.07 -4.98
CA GLU A 138 -6.73 -5.92 -4.14
C GLU A 138 -7.59 -5.07 -3.21
N PHE A 139 -8.83 -5.50 -2.96
CA PHE A 139 -9.64 -4.99 -1.85
C PHE A 139 -10.46 -6.10 -1.20
N PHE A 140 -10.88 -5.91 0.04
CA PHE A 140 -11.80 -6.83 0.71
C PHE A 140 -13.25 -6.52 0.35
N SER A 141 -13.95 -7.47 -0.28
CA SER A 141 -15.38 -7.36 -0.57
C SER A 141 -16.18 -7.81 0.65
N GLU A 142 -16.88 -6.87 1.30
CA GLU A 142 -17.77 -7.19 2.41
C GLU A 142 -18.96 -8.06 1.96
N LYS A 143 -19.43 -7.91 0.71
CA LYS A 143 -20.53 -8.73 0.16
C LYS A 143 -20.15 -10.20 0.02
N ARG A 144 -18.91 -10.47 -0.41
CA ARG A 144 -18.41 -11.82 -0.65
C ARG A 144 -17.68 -12.41 0.55
N GLY A 145 -17.27 -11.57 1.49
CA GLY A 145 -16.48 -11.96 2.65
C GLY A 145 -15.06 -12.40 2.29
N GLU A 146 -14.50 -11.95 1.16
CA GLU A 146 -13.20 -12.38 0.65
C GLU A 146 -12.40 -11.22 0.01
N LEU A 147 -11.11 -11.45 -0.24
CA LEU A 147 -10.26 -10.52 -0.98
C LEU A 147 -10.46 -10.70 -2.49
N LEU A 148 -10.82 -9.63 -3.17
CA LEU A 148 -10.83 -9.55 -4.63
C LEU A 148 -9.50 -8.98 -5.12
N ARG A 149 -8.69 -9.84 -5.74
CA ARG A 149 -7.40 -9.48 -6.33
C ARG A 149 -7.44 -9.54 -7.86
N GLY A 150 -6.66 -8.67 -8.49
CA GLY A 150 -6.40 -8.66 -9.92
C GLY A 150 -5.06 -8.02 -10.28
N MET A 151 -4.67 -8.21 -11.53
CA MET A 151 -3.45 -7.63 -12.10
C MET A 151 -3.72 -7.24 -13.55
N LYS A 152 -3.21 -6.08 -13.97
CA LYS A 152 -3.21 -5.65 -15.37
C LYS A 152 -1.86 -5.04 -15.72
N THR A 153 -1.48 -5.14 -17.00
CA THR A 153 -0.27 -4.54 -17.55
C THR A 153 -0.64 -3.69 -18.74
N ALA A 154 -0.02 -2.50 -18.85
CA ALA A 154 -0.21 -1.59 -19.96
C ALA A 154 1.10 -0.86 -20.30
N PRO A 155 1.21 -0.21 -21.47
CA PRO A 155 2.27 0.77 -21.72
C PRO A 155 2.25 1.88 -20.66
N ILE A 156 3.42 2.41 -20.28
CA ILE A 156 3.54 3.51 -19.29
C ILE A 156 2.67 4.72 -19.67
N ALA A 157 2.48 5.00 -20.97
CA ALA A 157 1.64 6.09 -21.44
C ALA A 157 0.15 5.96 -21.01
N SER A 158 -0.30 4.74 -20.70
CA SER A 158 -1.68 4.44 -20.29
C SER A 158 -1.82 4.21 -18.78
N HIS A 159 -0.83 4.63 -17.98
CA HIS A 159 -0.76 4.30 -16.56
C HIS A 159 -1.94 4.84 -15.72
N LEU A 160 -2.61 5.91 -16.17
CA LEU A 160 -3.81 6.45 -15.52
C LEU A 160 -5.04 5.58 -15.78
N ASP A 161 -5.26 5.22 -17.05
CA ASP A 161 -6.36 4.34 -17.45
C ASP A 161 -6.22 2.96 -16.82
N LEU A 162 -4.99 2.45 -16.70
CA LEU A 162 -4.69 1.17 -16.05
C LEU A 162 -5.26 1.08 -14.62
N GLY A 163 -5.11 2.15 -13.83
CA GLY A 163 -5.62 2.21 -12.46
C GLY A 163 -7.15 2.08 -12.42
N ARG A 164 -7.83 2.89 -13.24
CA ARG A 164 -9.29 2.87 -13.38
C ARG A 164 -9.79 1.51 -13.88
N GLU A 165 -9.22 1.01 -14.96
CA GLU A 165 -9.64 -0.22 -15.61
C GLU A 165 -9.47 -1.46 -14.73
N LEU A 166 -8.45 -1.50 -13.87
CA LEU A 166 -8.30 -2.59 -12.92
C LEU A 166 -9.36 -2.51 -11.82
N ALA A 167 -9.60 -1.31 -11.28
CA ALA A 167 -10.64 -1.10 -10.26
C ALA A 167 -12.02 -1.49 -10.78
N GLU A 168 -12.43 -0.99 -11.95
CA GLU A 168 -13.71 -1.34 -12.59
C GLU A 168 -13.84 -2.85 -12.84
N SER A 169 -12.75 -3.50 -13.24
CA SER A 169 -12.72 -4.96 -13.45
C SER A 169 -12.86 -5.75 -12.15
N LEU A 170 -12.48 -5.19 -11.00
CA LEU A 170 -12.68 -5.85 -9.70
C LEU A 170 -14.07 -5.53 -9.13
N LEU A 171 -14.55 -4.30 -9.28
CA LEU A 171 -15.91 -3.90 -8.87
C LEU A 171 -17.00 -4.68 -9.63
N SER A 172 -16.78 -5.02 -10.90
CA SER A 172 -17.72 -5.87 -11.65
C SER A 172 -17.82 -7.31 -11.14
N ARG A 173 -16.89 -7.73 -10.27
CA ARG A 173 -16.87 -9.02 -9.58
C ARG A 173 -17.37 -8.94 -8.14
N GLU A 174 -17.61 -7.74 -7.62
CA GLU A 174 -18.05 -7.49 -6.23
C GLU A 174 -19.53 -7.85 -6.01
#